data_AF-A0A8J3IBA1-F1
#
_entry.id   AF-A0A8J3IBA1-F1
#
_cell.length_a   1.000
_cell.length_b   1.000
_cell.length_c   1.000
_cell.angle_alpha   90.00
_cell.angle_beta   90.00
_cell.angle_gamma   90.00
#
_symmetry.space_group_name_H-M   'P 1'
#
loop_
_entity.id
_entity.type
_entity.pdbx_description
1 polymer ?
#
loop_
_entity_poly.entity_id
_entity_poly.type
_entity_poly.pdbx_seq_one_letter_code
_entity_poly.pdbx_strand_id
1 'polypeptide(L)'
;MPSSVRRYRSDVQVETDYTHADVQSLAQNDYASSFQPPVKGVPARRTAMQARQRRDTNTEDIVTHRLTPTIERGRYRPTHWLVYVGVGVLIMTLGWIVLSMVTNWWQVTQDDWHYGRPRTAQYDVVVGHNDSEANPSHFVALNLRRRIEIIECPGGDCSKAKIYVGPVLIGQGQDLAPVTLSFKDVNGDGKVDMIVSVQDSRLVFINENGAFRPQRTGENIQLN
;
A
#
# COMPACT_ATOMS: atom_id res chain seq x y z
N MET A 1 54.91 -0.10 11.44
CA MET A 1 54.14 -1.04 12.29
C MET A 1 54.57 -0.82 13.73
N PRO A 2 53.62 -0.68 14.67
CA PRO A 2 53.08 -1.85 15.34
C PRO A 2 51.55 -1.92 15.35
N SER A 3 51.05 -3.15 15.30
CA SER A 3 49.64 -3.53 15.34
C SER A 3 49.11 -3.50 16.76
N SER A 4 47.93 -2.92 16.94
CA SER A 4 47.14 -3.00 18.16
C SER A 4 45.78 -3.56 17.81
N VAL A 5 45.65 -4.89 17.93
CA VAL A 5 44.39 -5.62 17.76
C VAL A 5 43.61 -5.54 19.06
N ARG A 6 42.59 -4.69 19.14
CA ARG A 6 41.57 -4.78 20.20
C ARG A 6 40.52 -5.81 19.79
N ARG A 7 40.56 -6.98 20.44
CA ARG A 7 39.46 -7.94 20.46
C ARG A 7 38.32 -7.32 21.27
N TYR A 8 37.18 -7.05 20.63
CA TYR A 8 35.93 -6.80 21.35
C TYR A 8 35.26 -8.16 21.59
N ARG A 9 35.10 -8.50 22.87
CA ARG A 9 34.38 -9.69 23.34
C ARG A 9 32.91 -9.29 23.48
N SER A 10 32.04 -9.95 22.73
CA SER A 10 30.60 -9.78 22.80
C SER A 10 30.04 -10.69 23.90
N ASP A 11 29.89 -10.17 25.11
CA ASP A 11 29.15 -10.83 26.17
C ASP A 11 27.73 -10.20 26.19
N VAL A 12 26.84 -10.70 25.32
CA VAL A 12 25.39 -10.42 25.42
C VAL A 12 24.72 -11.68 25.92
N GLN A 13 24.37 -11.64 27.20
CA GLN A 13 23.61 -12.65 27.91
C GLN A 13 22.16 -12.59 27.42
N VAL A 14 21.71 -13.66 26.75
CA VAL A 14 20.32 -13.80 26.30
C VAL A 14 19.51 -14.29 27.50
N GLU A 15 18.81 -13.37 28.15
CA GLU A 15 17.85 -13.67 29.20
C GLU A 15 16.48 -13.85 28.55
N THR A 16 16.14 -15.12 28.29
CA THR A 16 14.79 -15.55 27.94
C THR A 16 13.98 -15.68 29.20
N ASP A 17 13.12 -14.71 29.48
CA ASP A 17 12.08 -14.86 30.50
C ASP A 17 10.71 -14.98 29.84
N TYR A 18 10.06 -16.09 30.19
CA TYR A 18 8.78 -16.54 29.69
C TYR A 18 7.65 -15.86 30.47
N THR A 19 6.67 -15.30 29.77
CA THR A 19 5.31 -15.18 30.31
C THR A 19 4.31 -15.62 29.25
N HIS A 20 3.81 -16.84 29.43
CA HIS A 20 2.67 -17.39 28.70
C HIS A 20 1.42 -16.54 29.00
N ALA A 21 0.77 -16.03 27.96
CA ALA A 21 -0.56 -15.46 28.06
C ALA A 21 -1.61 -16.57 28.06
N ASP A 22 -2.53 -16.48 29.03
CA ASP A 22 -3.62 -17.40 29.29
C ASP A 22 -4.56 -17.59 28.08
N VAL A 23 -4.79 -18.85 27.72
CA VAL A 23 -5.84 -19.26 26.79
C VAL A 23 -7.06 -19.68 27.63
N GLN A 24 -8.08 -18.83 27.64
CA GLN A 24 -9.36 -19.13 28.28
C GLN A 24 -10.26 -19.85 27.26
N SER A 25 -10.32 -21.18 27.35
CA SER A 25 -11.24 -22.02 26.58
C SER A 25 -12.61 -22.07 27.28
N LEU A 26 -13.65 -21.65 26.56
CA LEU A 26 -15.03 -21.70 27.01
C LEU A 26 -15.56 -23.14 26.98
N ALA A 27 -16.13 -23.53 28.13
CA ALA A 27 -16.58 -24.85 28.49
C ALA A 27 -17.74 -25.38 27.63
N GLN A 28 -17.64 -26.67 27.32
CA GLN A 28 -18.65 -27.51 26.69
C GLN A 28 -19.53 -28.10 27.81
N ASN A 29 -20.82 -27.76 27.83
CA ASN A 29 -21.77 -28.26 28.81
C ASN A 29 -22.42 -29.56 28.34
N ASP A 30 -22.08 -30.64 29.04
CA ASP A 30 -22.84 -31.89 29.10
C ASP A 30 -24.14 -31.67 29.89
N TYR A 31 -25.28 -32.08 29.32
CA TYR A 31 -26.49 -32.36 30.08
C TYR A 31 -27.10 -33.68 29.61
N ALA A 32 -26.82 -34.72 30.37
CA ALA A 32 -27.60 -35.95 30.41
C ALA A 32 -28.46 -35.91 31.67
N SER A 33 -29.79 -35.87 31.52
CA SER A 33 -30.73 -36.17 32.60
C SER A 33 -31.80 -37.13 32.11
N SER A 34 -31.75 -38.34 32.64
CA SER A 34 -32.82 -39.33 32.67
C SER A 34 -34.01 -38.84 33.50
N PHE A 35 -35.26 -39.20 33.14
CA PHE A 35 -36.28 -39.81 34.02
C PHE A 35 -37.56 -40.13 33.19
N GLN A 36 -38.33 -41.10 33.69
CA GLN A 36 -39.15 -42.12 32.98
C GLN A 36 -40.69 -41.80 32.94
N PRO A 37 -41.59 -42.69 32.43
CA PRO A 37 -42.70 -42.40 31.50
C PRO A 37 -44.12 -42.39 32.13
N PRO A 38 -45.19 -42.40 31.30
CA PRO A 38 -46.38 -43.18 31.66
C PRO A 38 -46.88 -44.16 30.57
N VAL A 39 -47.44 -45.26 31.08
CA VAL A 39 -48.05 -46.41 30.42
C VAL A 39 -49.49 -46.12 29.94
N LYS A 40 -49.87 -46.64 28.76
CA LYS A 40 -51.21 -47.17 28.35
C LYS A 40 -51.28 -47.18 26.81
N GLY A 41 -51.75 -48.19 26.09
CA GLY A 41 -52.36 -49.47 26.42
C GLY A 41 -52.39 -50.30 25.12
N VAL A 42 -52.19 -51.60 25.27
CA VAL A 42 -52.26 -52.60 24.19
C VAL A 42 -53.72 -52.96 23.95
N PRO A 43 -54.21 -52.98 22.69
CA PRO A 43 -55.32 -53.84 22.33
C PRO A 43 -54.87 -55.11 21.60
N ALA A 44 -55.49 -56.18 22.08
CA ALA A 44 -55.53 -57.57 21.68
C ALA A 44 -55.08 -57.97 20.26
N ARG A 45 -54.09 -58.88 20.27
CA ARG A 45 -53.84 -59.92 19.26
C ARG A 45 -55.12 -60.71 18.98
N ARG A 46 -55.79 -60.45 17.85
CA ARG A 46 -56.80 -61.36 17.31
C ARG A 46 -56.11 -62.46 16.51
N THR A 47 -56.06 -63.64 17.10
CA THR A 47 -55.90 -64.89 16.41
C THR A 47 -57.16 -65.16 15.59
N ALA A 48 -57.02 -65.25 14.27
CA ALA A 48 -57.98 -65.95 13.42
C ALA A 48 -57.17 -66.73 12.37
N MET A 49 -56.98 -68.01 12.67
CA MET A 49 -56.61 -69.02 11.69
C MET A 49 -57.80 -69.23 10.74
N GLN A 50 -57.56 -69.13 9.44
CA GLN A 50 -58.25 -69.78 8.31
C GLN A 50 -57.81 -69.03 7.04
N ALA A 51 -57.38 -69.62 5.93
CA ALA A 51 -57.26 -71.02 5.54
C ALA A 51 -56.01 -71.14 4.67
N ARG A 52 -55.27 -72.23 4.86
CA ARG A 52 -54.12 -72.61 4.07
C ARG A 52 -54.62 -73.10 2.70
N GLN A 53 -54.85 -72.18 1.77
CA GLN A 53 -55.11 -72.54 0.38
C GLN A 53 -53.75 -72.76 -0.30
N ARG A 54 -53.26 -73.99 -0.14
CA ARG A 54 -52.11 -74.53 -0.85
C ARG A 54 -52.53 -74.63 -2.32
N ARG A 55 -52.05 -73.71 -3.16
CA ARG A 55 -52.24 -73.77 -4.60
C ARG A 55 -50.89 -73.71 -5.29
N ASP A 56 -50.51 -74.88 -5.78
CA ASP A 56 -49.65 -75.19 -6.91
C ASP A 56 -48.54 -74.20 -7.25
N THR A 57 -47.33 -74.61 -6.88
CA THR A 57 -46.08 -74.22 -7.56
C THR A 57 -46.18 -74.58 -9.03
N ASN A 58 -46.49 -73.59 -9.87
CA ASN A 58 -46.02 -73.57 -11.25
C ASN A 58 -44.76 -72.71 -11.30
N THR A 59 -43.70 -73.36 -11.77
CA THR A 59 -42.44 -72.77 -12.23
C THR A 59 -42.71 -71.90 -13.47
N GLU A 60 -41.83 -70.92 -13.72
CA GLU A 60 -41.85 -69.93 -14.84
C GLU A 60 -42.84 -68.77 -14.61
N ASP A 61 -42.46 -67.49 -14.49
CA ASP A 61 -41.43 -66.75 -15.21
C ASP A 61 -40.63 -65.81 -14.29
N ILE A 62 -39.32 -65.79 -14.49
CA ILE A 62 -38.47 -64.68 -14.06
C ILE A 62 -38.85 -63.49 -14.93
N VAL A 63 -39.84 -62.71 -14.48
CA VAL A 63 -40.08 -61.38 -15.03
C VAL A 63 -38.86 -60.55 -14.68
N THR A 64 -37.90 -60.51 -15.59
CA THR A 64 -36.85 -59.50 -15.62
C THR A 64 -37.56 -58.16 -15.65
N HIS A 65 -37.69 -57.51 -14.49
CA HIS A 65 -38.03 -56.10 -14.43
C HIS A 65 -36.94 -55.38 -15.21
N ARG A 66 -37.25 -55.08 -16.47
CA ARG A 66 -36.51 -54.17 -17.33
C ARG A 66 -36.52 -52.83 -16.60
N LEU A 67 -35.49 -52.59 -15.79
CA LEU A 67 -35.20 -51.30 -15.17
C LEU A 67 -35.16 -50.30 -16.32
N THR A 68 -36.28 -49.61 -16.51
CA THR A 68 -36.30 -48.43 -17.38
C THR A 68 -35.38 -47.46 -16.65
N PRO A 69 -34.25 -47.02 -17.25
CA PRO A 69 -33.42 -46.02 -16.61
C PRO A 69 -34.30 -44.78 -16.48
N THR A 70 -34.81 -44.55 -15.28
CA THR A 70 -35.48 -43.30 -14.96
C THR A 70 -34.33 -42.30 -14.97
N ILE A 71 -34.21 -41.53 -16.05
CA ILE A 71 -33.25 -40.43 -16.10
C ILE A 71 -33.69 -39.47 -15.01
N GLU A 72 -33.08 -39.59 -13.83
CA GLU A 72 -33.17 -38.56 -12.81
C GLU A 72 -32.60 -37.30 -13.43
N ARG A 73 -33.49 -36.42 -13.89
CA ARG A 73 -33.11 -35.07 -14.29
C ARG A 73 -32.60 -34.42 -13.01
N GLY A 74 -31.28 -34.40 -12.86
CA GLY A 74 -30.60 -33.72 -11.77
C GLY A 74 -31.23 -32.34 -11.59
N ARG A 75 -31.82 -32.10 -10.41
CA ARG A 75 -32.37 -30.80 -10.05
C ARG A 75 -31.21 -29.81 -10.06
N TYR A 76 -31.08 -29.06 -11.16
CA TYR A 76 -30.20 -27.91 -11.21
C TYR A 76 -30.66 -26.95 -10.11
N ARG A 77 -29.88 -26.85 -9.03
CA ARG A 77 -30.07 -25.80 -8.04
C ARG A 77 -29.72 -24.49 -8.76
N PRO A 78 -30.65 -23.53 -8.87
CA PRO A 78 -30.30 -22.24 -9.44
C PRO A 78 -29.22 -21.62 -8.54
N THR A 79 -28.14 -21.14 -9.15
CA THR A 79 -27.10 -20.39 -8.47
C THR A 79 -27.77 -19.24 -7.70
N HIS A 80 -27.45 -19.10 -6.41
CA HIS A 80 -27.98 -17.99 -5.61
C HIS A 80 -27.53 -16.67 -6.22
N TRP A 81 -28.45 -15.70 -6.37
CA TRP A 81 -28.19 -14.40 -6.99
C TRP A 81 -27.01 -13.64 -6.35
N LEU A 82 -26.75 -13.88 -5.06
CA LEU A 82 -25.61 -13.35 -4.31
C LEU A 82 -24.26 -13.76 -4.91
N VAL A 83 -24.16 -14.89 -5.62
CA VAL A 83 -22.94 -15.29 -6.33
C VAL A 83 -22.63 -14.30 -7.45
N TYR A 84 -23.63 -13.89 -8.23
CA TYR A 84 -23.44 -12.89 -9.29
C TYR A 84 -23.10 -11.51 -8.73
N VAL A 85 -23.72 -11.13 -7.61
CA VAL A 85 -23.36 -9.89 -6.89
C VAL A 85 -21.93 -9.96 -6.39
N GLY A 86 -21.52 -11.07 -5.77
CA GLY A 86 -20.15 -11.27 -5.28
C GLY A 86 -19.12 -11.21 -6.41
N VAL A 87 -19.41 -11.84 -7.55
CA VAL A 87 -18.58 -11.75 -8.77
C VAL A 87 -18.50 -10.30 -9.27
N GLY A 88 -19.62 -9.57 -9.29
CA GLY A 88 -19.66 -8.16 -9.68
C GLY A 88 -18.81 -7.27 -8.78
N VAL A 89 -18.92 -7.43 -7.45
CA VAL A 89 -18.10 -6.69 -6.48
C VAL A 89 -16.62 -7.06 -6.62
N LEU A 90 -16.30 -8.34 -6.85
CA LEU A 90 -14.93 -8.78 -7.06
C LEU A 90 -14.32 -8.19 -8.33
N ILE A 91 -15.06 -8.19 -9.44
CA ILE A 91 -14.63 -7.56 -10.69
C ILE A 91 -14.45 -6.06 -10.50
N MET A 92 -15.40 -5.39 -9.85
CA MET A 92 -15.31 -3.95 -9.56
C MET A 92 -14.09 -3.63 -8.70
N THR A 93 -13.82 -4.44 -7.67
CA THR A 93 -12.68 -4.26 -6.77
C THR A 93 -11.35 -4.48 -7.51
N LEU A 94 -11.25 -5.53 -8.32
CA LEU A 94 -10.07 -5.76 -9.16
C LEU A 94 -9.87 -4.64 -10.17
N GLY A 95 -10.95 -4.17 -10.80
CA GLY A 95 -10.94 -3.03 -11.71
C GLY A 95 -10.43 -1.76 -11.02
N TRP A 96 -10.87 -1.51 -9.79
CA TRP A 96 -10.41 -0.38 -8.98
C TRP A 96 -8.91 -0.48 -8.66
N ILE A 97 -8.41 -1.67 -8.31
CA ILE A 97 -6.99 -1.89 -8.04
C ILE A 97 -6.14 -1.62 -9.30
N VAL A 98 -6.54 -2.18 -10.45
CA VAL A 98 -5.84 -1.98 -11.73
C VAL A 98 -5.87 -0.52 -12.14
N LEU A 99 -7.03 0.14 -12.02
CA LEU A 99 -7.15 1.58 -12.31
C LEU A 99 -6.23 2.40 -11.42
N SER A 100 -6.17 2.09 -10.13
CA SER A 100 -5.28 2.76 -9.17
C SER A 100 -3.81 2.61 -9.60
N MET A 101 -3.39 1.40 -9.99
CA MET A 101 -2.02 1.16 -10.50
C MET A 101 -1.72 1.96 -11.76
N VAL A 102 -2.66 2.00 -12.72
CA VAL A 102 -2.51 2.77 -13.96
C VAL A 102 -2.43 4.27 -13.68
N THR A 103 -3.26 4.79 -12.77
CA THR A 103 -3.22 6.22 -12.42
C THR A 103 -1.90 6.62 -11.77
N ASN A 104 -1.34 5.80 -10.88
CA ASN A 104 -0.05 6.06 -10.26
C ASN A 104 1.08 6.02 -11.31
N TRP A 105 1.11 4.98 -12.15
CA TRP A 105 2.08 4.87 -13.24
C TRP A 105 1.99 6.05 -14.21
N TRP A 106 0.77 6.49 -14.52
CA TRP A 106 0.52 7.64 -15.38
C TRP A 106 1.08 8.93 -14.78
N GLN A 107 0.79 9.23 -13.51
CA GLN A 107 1.33 10.40 -12.81
C GLN A 107 2.86 10.41 -12.83
N VAL A 108 3.49 9.27 -12.52
CA VAL A 108 4.94 9.14 -12.54
C VAL A 108 5.50 9.37 -13.95
N THR A 109 4.87 8.81 -14.97
CA THR A 109 5.31 8.99 -16.37
C THR A 109 5.16 10.45 -16.83
N GLN A 110 4.06 11.11 -16.46
CA GLN A 110 3.85 12.53 -16.74
C GLN A 110 4.92 13.40 -16.06
N ASP A 111 5.20 13.14 -14.78
CA ASP A 111 6.27 13.83 -14.06
C ASP A 111 7.63 13.58 -14.73
N ASP A 112 7.91 12.35 -15.14
CA ASP A 112 9.17 12.00 -15.78
C ASP A 112 9.36 12.71 -17.13
N TRP A 113 8.28 12.99 -17.86
CA TRP A 113 8.32 13.79 -19.08
C TRP A 113 8.51 15.28 -18.79
N HIS A 114 7.88 15.80 -17.74
CA HIS A 114 7.95 17.22 -17.41
C HIS A 114 9.27 17.59 -16.71
N TYR A 115 9.80 16.70 -15.86
CA TYR A 115 10.94 16.97 -14.97
C TYR A 115 12.18 16.09 -15.24
N GLY A 116 12.07 15.06 -16.10
CA GLY A 116 13.17 14.13 -16.35
C GLY A 116 13.47 13.14 -15.21
N ARG A 117 14.33 12.15 -15.48
CA ARG A 117 14.90 11.24 -14.47
C ARG A 117 16.43 11.24 -14.52
N PRO A 118 17.13 11.46 -13.38
CA PRO A 118 16.62 11.91 -12.08
C PRO A 118 15.96 13.29 -12.18
N ARG A 119 15.02 13.62 -11.28
CA ARG A 119 14.23 14.87 -11.33
C ARG A 119 15.15 16.07 -11.06
N THR A 120 15.73 16.60 -12.13
CA THR A 120 16.63 17.75 -12.13
C THR A 120 15.94 18.89 -12.86
N ALA A 121 15.76 20.02 -12.18
CA ALA A 121 15.31 21.25 -12.81
C ALA A 121 16.52 22.17 -13.01
N GLN A 122 16.58 22.83 -14.15
CA GLN A 122 17.66 23.75 -14.50
C GLN A 122 17.09 25.14 -14.76
N TYR A 123 17.84 26.17 -14.34
CA TYR A 123 17.43 27.57 -14.48
C TYR A 123 18.63 28.44 -14.80
N ASP A 124 18.45 29.40 -15.69
CA ASP A 124 19.43 30.45 -15.98
C ASP A 124 18.82 31.79 -15.56
N VAL A 125 19.43 32.44 -14.56
CA VAL A 125 18.90 33.68 -13.99
C VAL A 125 20.01 34.59 -13.49
N VAL A 126 19.79 35.91 -13.58
CA VAL A 126 20.70 36.92 -13.03
C VAL A 126 20.27 37.23 -11.61
N VAL A 127 21.12 36.90 -10.64
CA VAL A 127 20.88 37.08 -9.20
C VAL A 127 21.89 38.02 -8.53
N GLY A 128 22.88 38.54 -9.27
CA GLY A 128 23.90 39.43 -8.76
C GLY A 128 25.13 38.70 -8.19
N HIS A 129 25.34 37.43 -8.56
CA HIS A 129 26.46 36.61 -8.11
C HIS A 129 27.58 36.57 -9.15
N ASN A 130 28.16 37.72 -9.50
CA ASN A 130 29.14 37.84 -10.60
C ASN A 130 28.57 37.33 -11.94
N ASP A 131 27.29 37.62 -12.17
CA ASP A 131 26.53 37.29 -13.37
C ASP A 131 26.06 38.55 -14.11
N SER A 132 25.55 38.34 -15.32
CA SER A 132 25.04 39.39 -16.20
C SER A 132 24.02 38.80 -17.16
N GLU A 133 23.26 39.62 -17.88
CA GLU A 133 22.32 39.12 -18.91
C GLU A 133 23.03 38.28 -20.00
N ALA A 134 24.30 38.58 -20.29
CA ALA A 134 25.10 37.81 -21.24
C ALA A 134 25.65 36.50 -20.67
N ASN A 135 25.85 36.43 -19.35
CA ASN A 135 26.36 35.27 -18.63
C ASN A 135 25.56 35.12 -17.33
N PRO A 136 24.32 34.57 -17.40
CA PRO A 136 23.49 34.37 -16.22
C PRO A 136 24.09 33.29 -15.32
N SER A 137 23.69 33.28 -14.04
CA SER A 137 24.02 32.16 -13.16
C SER A 137 23.18 30.94 -13.55
N HIS A 138 23.84 29.78 -13.66
CA HIS A 138 23.17 28.52 -13.99
C HIS A 138 22.89 27.75 -12.71
N PHE A 139 21.65 27.32 -12.52
CA PHE A 139 21.21 26.55 -11.36
C PHE A 139 20.77 25.16 -11.76
N VAL A 140 21.16 24.17 -10.97
CA VAL A 140 20.67 22.80 -11.05
C VAL A 140 20.06 22.45 -9.71
N ALA A 141 18.75 22.24 -9.67
CA ALA A 141 18.05 21.75 -8.50
C ALA A 141 17.72 20.27 -8.68
N LEU A 142 18.03 19.45 -7.68
CA LEU A 142 17.74 18.03 -7.72
C LEU A 142 17.33 17.48 -6.36
N ASN A 143 16.52 16.43 -6.41
CA ASN A 143 16.24 15.59 -5.25
C ASN A 143 17.10 14.34 -5.31
N LEU A 144 18.20 14.34 -4.56
CA LEU A 144 19.10 13.21 -4.47
C LEU A 144 18.78 12.37 -3.24
N ARG A 145 18.09 11.23 -3.42
CA ARG A 145 17.73 10.29 -2.34
C ARG A 145 16.98 10.97 -1.18
N ARG A 146 15.95 11.76 -1.50
CA ARG A 146 15.14 12.55 -0.54
C ARG A 146 15.88 13.73 0.08
N ARG A 147 17.05 14.11 -0.42
CA ARG A 147 17.75 15.32 0.00
C ARG A 147 17.73 16.31 -1.15
N ILE A 148 17.27 17.51 -0.86
CA ILE A 148 17.27 18.59 -1.83
C ILE A 148 18.66 19.19 -1.91
N GLU A 149 19.18 19.31 -3.13
CA GLU A 149 20.47 19.90 -3.43
C GLU A 149 20.30 20.87 -4.59
N ILE A 150 20.86 22.07 -4.43
CA ILE A 150 20.88 23.10 -5.44
C ILE A 150 22.33 23.46 -5.70
N ILE A 151 22.73 23.41 -6.96
CA ILE A 151 24.07 23.77 -7.41
C ILE A 151 23.93 25.05 -8.23
N GLU A 152 24.65 26.09 -7.85
CA GLU A 152 24.77 27.36 -8.58
C GLU A 152 26.15 27.41 -9.25
N CYS A 153 26.20 27.66 -10.55
CA CYS A 153 27.39 28.06 -11.30
C CYS A 153 27.30 29.58 -11.56
N PRO A 154 27.95 30.43 -10.73
CA PRO A 154 27.80 31.87 -10.82
C PRO A 154 28.35 32.40 -12.15
N GLY A 155 27.54 33.19 -12.87
CA GLY A 155 27.90 33.71 -14.20
C GLY A 155 28.23 32.64 -15.23
N GLY A 156 27.66 31.43 -15.09
CA GLY A 156 27.93 30.28 -15.96
C GLY A 156 29.26 29.56 -15.68
N ASP A 157 30.05 30.04 -14.72
CA ASP A 157 31.35 29.46 -14.37
C ASP A 157 31.21 28.41 -13.26
N CYS A 158 31.02 27.15 -13.66
CA CYS A 158 30.91 26.04 -12.72
C CYS A 158 32.21 25.74 -11.94
N SER A 159 33.35 26.36 -12.27
CA SER A 159 34.55 26.23 -11.42
C SER A 159 34.39 26.94 -10.07
N LYS A 160 33.43 27.87 -9.98
CA LYS A 160 33.06 28.61 -8.76
C LYS A 160 31.74 28.11 -8.16
N ALA A 161 31.38 26.86 -8.42
CA ALA A 161 30.09 26.34 -8.03
C ALA A 161 29.85 26.42 -6.51
N LYS A 162 28.64 26.82 -6.14
CA LYS A 162 28.15 26.84 -4.75
C LYS A 162 27.05 25.82 -4.62
N ILE A 163 27.04 25.09 -3.50
CA ILE A 163 26.05 24.05 -3.22
C ILE A 163 25.22 24.47 -2.02
N TYR A 164 23.90 24.51 -2.20
CA TYR A 164 22.92 24.77 -1.16
C TYR A 164 22.14 23.49 -0.87
N VAL A 165 22.09 23.13 0.41
CA VAL A 165 21.46 21.87 0.85
C VAL A 165 20.16 22.19 1.57
N GLY A 166 19.07 21.59 1.11
CA GLY A 166 17.76 21.65 1.73
C GLY A 166 17.51 20.52 2.74
N PRO A 167 16.29 20.45 3.30
CA PRO A 167 15.91 19.41 4.25
C PRO A 167 15.83 18.04 3.59
N VAL A 168 15.74 17.01 4.43
CA VAL A 168 15.43 15.65 3.98
C VAL A 168 13.93 15.45 3.96
N LEU A 169 13.40 14.99 2.83
CA LEU A 169 11.99 14.64 2.66
C LEU A 169 11.68 13.30 3.34
N ILE A 170 10.57 13.27 4.07
CA ILE A 170 10.13 12.11 4.85
C ILE A 170 8.83 11.57 4.25
N GLY A 171 8.78 10.27 3.99
CA GLY A 171 7.61 9.59 3.43
C GLY A 171 7.95 8.66 2.26
N GLN A 172 6.95 7.86 1.87
CA GLN A 172 7.03 6.99 0.69
C GLN A 172 6.98 7.82 -0.60
N GLY A 173 7.77 7.44 -1.61
CA GLY A 173 7.81 8.11 -2.92
C GLY A 173 8.47 9.50 -2.92
N GLN A 174 9.01 9.94 -1.79
CA GLN A 174 9.66 11.24 -1.66
C GLN A 174 10.99 11.35 -2.40
N ASP A 175 11.60 10.22 -2.76
CA ASP A 175 12.77 10.15 -3.64
C ASP A 175 12.45 10.58 -5.08
N LEU A 176 11.17 10.55 -5.42
CA LEU A 176 10.63 11.07 -6.65
C LEU A 176 10.04 12.48 -6.45
N ALA A 177 10.11 13.18 -5.31
CA ALA A 177 9.53 14.53 -5.29
C ALA A 177 10.26 15.47 -6.28
N PRO A 178 9.56 16.15 -7.22
CA PRO A 178 10.19 17.14 -8.09
C PRO A 178 10.57 18.38 -7.27
N VAL A 179 11.68 19.00 -7.63
CA VAL A 179 12.16 20.25 -7.04
C VAL A 179 12.09 21.31 -8.11
N THR A 180 11.47 22.44 -7.80
CA THR A 180 11.45 23.61 -8.67
C THR A 180 11.99 24.83 -7.94
N LEU A 181 12.56 25.76 -8.69
CA LEU A 181 13.05 27.03 -8.19
C LEU A 181 12.19 28.16 -8.75
N SER A 182 12.02 29.20 -7.95
CA SER A 182 11.60 30.52 -8.41
C SER A 182 12.49 31.59 -7.79
N PHE A 183 12.59 32.72 -8.47
CA PHE A 183 13.54 33.78 -8.15
C PHE A 183 12.80 35.11 -8.06
N LYS A 184 12.85 35.75 -6.89
CA LYS A 184 12.16 37.01 -6.60
C LYS A 184 12.74 37.63 -5.34
N ASP A 185 12.75 38.96 -5.25
CA ASP A 185 12.98 39.66 -3.98
C ASP A 185 11.81 39.38 -3.02
N VAL A 186 12.08 38.67 -1.92
CA VAL A 186 11.06 38.34 -0.91
C VAL A 186 11.22 39.09 0.40
N ASN A 187 12.38 39.71 0.64
CA ASN A 187 12.69 40.43 1.86
C ASN A 187 12.66 41.97 1.70
N GLY A 188 12.52 42.47 0.46
CA GLY A 188 12.45 43.88 0.09
C GLY A 188 13.79 44.61 0.02
N ASP A 189 14.91 43.89 -0.09
CA ASP A 189 16.26 44.48 -0.14
C ASP A 189 16.74 44.81 -1.57
N GLY A 190 15.90 44.53 -2.58
CA GLY A 190 16.19 44.77 -3.99
C GLY A 190 17.05 43.69 -4.64
N LYS A 191 17.41 42.61 -3.93
CA LYS A 191 18.15 41.47 -4.47
C LYS A 191 17.21 40.32 -4.78
N VAL A 192 17.59 39.51 -5.75
CA VAL A 192 16.82 38.34 -6.14
C VAL A 192 17.12 37.20 -5.18
N ASP A 193 16.13 36.82 -4.37
CA ASP A 193 16.18 35.64 -3.50
C ASP A 193 15.74 34.39 -4.26
N MET A 194 16.07 33.23 -3.70
CA MET A 194 15.72 31.92 -4.27
C MET A 194 14.66 31.23 -3.41
N ILE A 195 13.60 30.76 -4.05
CA ILE A 195 12.51 30.00 -3.42
C ILE A 195 12.54 28.59 -4.00
N VAL A 196 12.80 27.62 -3.13
CA VAL A 196 12.82 26.19 -3.48
C VAL A 196 11.46 25.61 -3.15
N SER A 197 10.75 25.11 -4.15
CA SER A 197 9.44 24.48 -4.00
C SER A 197 9.56 22.97 -4.20
N VAL A 198 9.04 22.22 -3.23
CA VAL A 198 9.02 20.76 -3.24
C VAL A 198 7.70 20.29 -2.66
N GLN A 199 6.88 19.63 -3.48
CA GLN A 199 5.50 19.29 -3.15
C GLN A 199 4.74 20.55 -2.66
N ASP A 200 4.18 20.52 -1.46
CA ASP A 200 3.45 21.63 -0.84
C ASP A 200 4.35 22.54 0.03
N SER A 201 5.65 22.24 0.12
CA SER A 201 6.60 22.98 0.96
C SER A 201 7.40 23.97 0.13
N ARG A 202 7.63 25.16 0.72
CA ARG A 202 8.52 26.19 0.17
C ARG A 202 9.63 26.51 1.17
N LEU A 203 10.86 26.56 0.67
CA LEU A 203 12.05 26.95 1.43
C LEU A 203 12.63 28.19 0.79
N VAL A 204 12.93 29.20 1.61
CA VAL A 204 13.45 30.47 1.14
C VAL A 204 14.92 30.58 1.45
N PHE A 205 15.66 31.01 0.43
CA PHE A 205 17.08 31.25 0.46
C PHE A 205 17.33 32.73 0.15
N ILE A 206 17.80 33.46 1.15
CA ILE A 206 18.06 34.90 1.07
C ILE A 206 19.41 35.15 0.42
N ASN A 207 19.44 36.06 -0.54
CA ASN A 207 20.63 36.52 -1.24
C ASN A 207 21.40 37.53 -0.39
N GLU A 208 22.49 37.07 0.22
CA GLU A 208 23.34 37.92 1.07
C GLU A 208 24.82 37.71 0.75
N ASN A 209 25.55 38.81 0.59
CA ASN A 209 27.00 38.80 0.35
C ASN A 209 27.44 37.95 -0.86
N GLY A 210 26.63 37.94 -1.92
CA GLY A 210 26.94 37.21 -3.16
C GLY A 210 26.78 35.71 -3.04
N ALA A 211 26.00 35.22 -2.08
CA ALA A 211 25.61 33.82 -1.94
C ALA A 211 24.20 33.71 -1.37
N PHE A 212 23.61 32.53 -1.48
CA PHE A 212 22.34 32.24 -0.82
C PHE A 212 22.54 31.65 0.57
N ARG A 213 21.68 32.03 1.51
CA ARG A 213 21.59 31.39 2.83
C ARG A 213 20.15 31.04 3.17
N PRO A 214 19.88 30.02 3.98
CA PRO A 214 18.53 29.78 4.49
C PRO A 214 17.97 31.02 5.19
N GLN A 215 16.66 31.25 5.02
CA GLN A 215 15.91 32.24 5.78
C GLN A 215 16.10 32.01 7.28
N ARG A 216 16.31 33.10 8.04
CA ARG A 216 16.39 33.06 9.51
C ARG A 216 15.01 33.27 10.13
N THR A 217 14.80 32.69 11.31
CA THR A 217 13.58 32.91 12.08
C THR A 217 13.42 34.40 12.41
N GLY A 218 12.25 34.97 12.09
CA GLY A 218 11.93 36.39 12.33
C GLY A 218 12.16 37.33 11.14
N GLU A 219 12.71 36.84 10.02
CA GLU A 219 12.74 37.62 8.76
C GLU A 219 11.34 37.68 8.14
N ASN A 220 10.90 38.89 7.79
CA ASN A 220 9.62 39.11 7.09
C ASN A 220 9.79 38.73 5.60
N ILE A 221 9.05 37.71 5.16
CA ILE A 221 9.10 37.19 3.80
C ILE A 221 7.75 37.35 3.13
N GLN A 222 7.78 37.86 1.90
CA GLN A 222 6.60 38.02 1.05
C GLN A 222 6.64 37.01 -0.10
N LEU A 223 5.73 36.04 -0.08
CA LEU A 223 5.63 34.97 -1.11
C LEU A 223 4.49 35.18 -2.12
N ASN A 224 3.83 36.35 -2.08
CA ASN A 224 2.69 36.69 -2.95
C ASN A 224 3.12 37.16 -4.34
#